data_AF-A0A3P2A9W0-F1
#
_entry.id   AF-A0A3P2A9W0-F1
#
_cell.length_a   1.000
_cell.length_b   1.000
_cell.length_c   1.000
_cell.angle_alpha   90.00
_cell.angle_beta   90.00
_cell.angle_gamma   90.00
#
_symmetry.space_group_name_H-M   'P 1'
#
loop_
_entity.id
_entity.type
_entity.pdbx_description
1 polymer ?
#
loop_
_entity_poly.entity_id
_entity_poly.type
_entity_poly.pdbx_seq_one_letter_code
_entity_poly.pdbx_strand_id
1 'polypeptide(L)'
;MTHSDKKRLQSGFTLIELMVTIAIIAVLALMAYPSYQRFVQMGRMEKAREIMVKNTHMMEQLYARHSSFTCPASGGSLPGCKGRGGQVPQAEGDKTHAAAGNVHTGFYEIGIQTPSPNRGNDSYWVYAKPNNNAKRGAFSDNELNNQEIYLLYFSGTGTFSKCTQAGLDAAMKPLNAANANAEPACSPW
;
A
#
# COMPACT_ATOMS: atom_id res chain seq x y z
N MET A 1 -47.70 -35.66 44.65
CA MET A 1 -46.87 -34.78 43.78
C MET A 1 -46.80 -35.41 42.40
N THR A 2 -47.67 -34.99 41.49
CA THR A 2 -47.67 -35.46 40.09
C THR A 2 -46.73 -34.57 39.28
N HIS A 3 -45.55 -35.09 38.93
CA HIS A 3 -44.62 -34.42 38.03
C HIS A 3 -45.16 -34.56 36.60
N SER A 4 -45.59 -33.43 36.01
CA SER A 4 -46.05 -33.37 34.62
C SER A 4 -44.83 -33.11 33.73
N ASP A 5 -44.26 -34.17 33.16
CA ASP A 5 -43.18 -34.07 32.19
C ASP A 5 -43.72 -33.58 30.84
N LYS A 6 -43.50 -32.29 30.55
CA LYS A 6 -43.73 -31.70 29.23
C LYS A 6 -42.73 -32.30 28.24
N LYS A 7 -43.17 -33.26 27.42
CA LYS A 7 -42.41 -33.71 26.24
C LYS A 7 -42.11 -32.50 25.35
N ARG A 8 -40.86 -32.05 25.33
CA ARG A 8 -40.39 -31.10 24.31
C ARG A 8 -40.41 -31.82 22.97
N LEU A 9 -41.27 -31.36 22.05
CA LEU A 9 -41.23 -31.77 20.65
C LEU A 9 -39.91 -31.25 20.06
N GLN A 10 -38.96 -32.15 19.82
CA GLN A 10 -37.78 -31.84 19.03
C GLN A 10 -38.23 -31.69 17.57
N SER A 11 -38.33 -30.46 17.07
CA SER A 11 -38.48 -30.21 15.63
C SER A 11 -37.14 -30.47 14.96
N GLY A 12 -37.06 -31.52 14.14
CA GLY A 12 -35.91 -31.78 13.29
C GLY A 12 -35.90 -30.85 12.07
N PHE A 13 -34.70 -30.47 11.63
CA PHE A 13 -34.49 -29.70 10.40
C PHE A 13 -34.74 -30.60 9.18
N THR A 14 -35.48 -30.11 8.19
CA THR A 14 -35.75 -30.92 6.99
C THR A 14 -34.62 -30.79 5.96
N LEU A 15 -34.38 -31.83 5.16
CA LEU A 15 -33.35 -31.79 4.11
C LEU A 15 -33.66 -30.71 3.05
N ILE A 16 -34.95 -30.48 2.78
CA ILE A 16 -35.39 -29.43 1.84
C ILE A 16 -35.09 -28.02 2.36
N GLU A 17 -35.23 -27.78 3.67
CA GLU A 17 -34.89 -26.50 4.31
C GLU A 17 -33.39 -26.21 4.22
N LEU A 18 -32.56 -27.26 4.35
CA LEU A 18 -31.12 -27.15 4.13
C LEU A 18 -30.77 -26.83 2.67
N MET A 19 -31.45 -27.44 1.70
CA MET A 19 -31.22 -27.16 0.28
C MET A 19 -31.53 -25.71 -0.08
N VAL A 20 -32.65 -25.17 0.41
CA VAL A 20 -33.03 -23.77 0.16
C VAL A 20 -32.07 -22.81 0.84
N THR A 21 -31.65 -23.07 2.08
CA THR A 21 -30.69 -22.21 2.80
C THR A 21 -29.33 -22.15 2.11
N ILE A 22 -28.80 -23.29 1.63
CA ILE A 22 -27.54 -23.32 0.87
C ILE A 22 -27.69 -22.55 -0.46
N ALA A 23 -28.82 -22.70 -1.15
CA ALA A 23 -29.08 -21.97 -2.38
C ALA A 23 -29.06 -20.45 -2.16
N ILE A 24 -29.65 -19.95 -1.07
CA ILE A 24 -29.63 -18.52 -0.72
C ILE A 24 -28.20 -18.06 -0.41
N ILE A 25 -27.46 -18.83 0.40
CA ILE A 25 -26.07 -18.51 0.75
C ILE A 25 -25.18 -18.45 -0.50
N ALA A 26 -25.36 -19.35 -1.47
CA ALA A 26 -24.61 -19.36 -2.71
C ALA A 26 -24.81 -18.07 -3.53
N VAL A 27 -26.05 -17.59 -3.63
CA VAL A 27 -26.36 -16.33 -4.33
C VAL A 27 -25.73 -15.14 -3.61
N LEU A 28 -25.82 -15.08 -2.27
CA LEU A 28 -25.22 -14.01 -1.48
C LEU A 28 -23.69 -13.99 -1.59
N ALA A 29 -23.05 -15.17 -1.56
CA ALA A 29 -21.60 -15.31 -1.65
C ALA A 29 -21.05 -14.75 -2.98
N LEU A 30 -21.76 -14.94 -4.10
CA LEU A 30 -21.34 -14.42 -5.41
C LEU A 30 -21.23 -12.89 -5.43
N MET A 31 -22.12 -12.18 -4.74
CA MET A 31 -22.09 -10.71 -4.65
C MET A 31 -21.10 -10.23 -3.59
N ALA A 32 -21.08 -10.90 -2.43
CA ALA A 32 -20.27 -10.48 -1.29
C ALA A 32 -18.77 -10.68 -1.53
N TYR A 33 -18.37 -11.74 -2.24
CA TYR A 33 -16.97 -12.10 -2.42
C TYR A 33 -16.11 -11.01 -3.10
N PRO A 34 -16.44 -10.51 -4.31
CA PRO A 34 -15.63 -9.46 -4.95
C PRO A 34 -15.65 -8.14 -4.15
N SER A 35 -16.77 -7.81 -3.51
CA SER A 35 -16.88 -6.61 -2.66
C SER A 35 -15.94 -6.70 -1.45
N TYR A 36 -15.87 -7.86 -0.80
CA TYR A 36 -14.98 -8.06 0.35
C TYR A 36 -13.50 -7.97 -0.06
N GLN A 37 -13.12 -8.54 -1.20
CA GLN A 37 -11.76 -8.44 -1.71
C GLN A 37 -11.33 -6.98 -1.94
N ARG A 38 -12.21 -6.17 -2.53
CA ARG A 38 -11.96 -4.72 -2.72
C ARG A 38 -11.83 -3.98 -1.40
N PHE A 39 -12.68 -4.26 -0.42
CA PHE A 39 -12.59 -3.64 0.90
C PHE A 39 -11.24 -3.93 1.59
N VAL A 40 -10.80 -5.19 1.58
CA VAL A 40 -9.51 -5.57 2.16
C VAL A 40 -8.35 -4.92 1.41
N GLN A 41 -8.44 -4.84 0.08
CA GLN A 41 -7.44 -4.19 -0.77
C GLN A 41 -7.29 -2.70 -0.43
N MET A 42 -8.40 -1.96 -0.33
CA MET A 42 -8.40 -0.55 0.08
C MET A 42 -7.78 -0.36 1.47
N GLY A 43 -8.11 -1.24 2.43
CA GLY A 43 -7.52 -1.21 3.76
C GLY A 43 -5.99 -1.44 3.75
N ARG A 44 -5.47 -2.27 2.84
CA ARG A 44 -4.02 -2.46 2.67
C ARG A 44 -3.36 -1.22 2.08
N MET A 45 -4.01 -0.57 1.12
CA MET A 45 -3.51 0.67 0.52
C MET A 45 -3.51 1.83 1.54
N GLU A 46 -4.55 1.96 2.36
CA GLU A 46 -4.61 3.01 3.38
C GLU A 46 -3.49 2.86 4.42
N LYS A 47 -3.16 1.62 4.82
CA LYS A 47 -1.99 1.37 5.67
C LYS A 47 -0.67 1.77 5.01
N ALA A 48 -0.54 1.53 3.71
CA ALA A 48 0.64 1.97 2.96
C ALA A 48 0.69 3.51 2.91
N ARG A 49 -0.44 4.16 2.65
CA ARG A 49 -0.58 5.62 2.63
C ARG A 49 -0.24 6.26 3.97
N GLU A 50 -0.71 5.70 5.08
CA GLU A 50 -0.37 6.16 6.44
C GLU A 50 1.16 6.21 6.64
N ILE A 51 1.85 5.15 6.24
CA ILE A 51 3.31 5.09 6.33
C ILE A 51 3.97 6.05 5.33
N MET A 52 3.41 6.22 4.13
CA MET A 52 3.90 7.23 3.19
C MET A 52 3.80 8.64 3.78
N VAL A 53 2.67 9.02 4.37
CA VAL A 53 2.49 10.32 5.04
C VAL A 53 3.48 10.50 6.19
N LYS A 54 3.75 9.46 6.96
CA LYS A 54 4.80 9.52 7.99
C LYS A 54 6.18 9.81 7.39
N ASN A 55 6.47 9.23 6.23
CA ASN A 55 7.72 9.46 5.50
C ASN A 55 7.80 10.85 4.88
N THR A 56 6.70 11.40 4.36
CA THR A 56 6.68 12.78 3.84
C THR A 56 6.99 13.78 4.95
N HIS A 57 6.40 13.61 6.14
CA HIS A 57 6.72 14.44 7.31
C HIS A 57 8.19 14.32 7.73
N MET A 58 8.76 13.12 7.67
CA MET A 58 10.18 12.92 7.94
C MET A 58 11.06 13.70 6.94
N MET A 59 10.71 13.67 5.65
CA MET A 59 11.43 14.40 4.61
C MET A 59 11.29 15.93 4.77
N GLU A 60 10.12 16.41 5.17
CA GLU A 60 9.88 17.82 5.50
C GLU A 60 10.76 18.28 6.67
N GLN A 61 10.85 17.48 7.73
CA GLN A 61 11.72 17.76 8.87
C GLN A 61 13.20 17.79 8.49
N LEU A 62 13.63 16.89 7.59
CA LEU A 62 14.99 16.88 7.09
C LEU A 62 15.30 18.17 6.30
N TYR A 63 14.41 18.55 5.40
CA TYR A 63 14.55 19.77 4.62
C TYR A 63 14.55 21.02 5.49
N ALA A 64 13.67 21.10 6.49
CA ALA A 64 13.64 22.21 7.44
C ALA A 64 14.93 22.37 8.25
N ARG A 65 15.70 21.29 8.46
CA ARG A 65 16.95 21.30 9.23
C ARG A 65 18.20 21.50 8.38
N HIS A 66 18.21 20.97 7.15
CA HIS A 66 19.42 20.88 6.32
C HIS A 66 19.27 21.49 4.93
N SER A 67 18.10 22.04 4.59
CA SER A 67 17.77 22.60 3.27
C SER A 67 18.06 21.63 2.12
N SER A 68 17.96 20.33 2.41
CA SER A 68 18.27 19.25 1.48
C SER A 68 17.37 18.06 1.78
N PHE A 69 16.99 17.32 0.72
CA PHE A 69 16.31 16.04 0.84
C PHE A 69 17.27 14.84 0.90
N THR A 70 18.58 15.10 0.90
CA THR A 70 19.61 14.06 1.07
C THR A 70 20.18 14.11 2.48
N CYS A 71 20.62 12.95 2.95
CA CYS A 71 21.27 12.81 4.24
C CYS A 71 22.57 13.62 4.28
N PRO A 72 22.80 14.41 5.34
CA PRO A 72 24.06 15.12 5.51
C PRO A 72 25.21 14.12 5.76
N ALA A 73 26.44 14.53 5.45
CA ALA A 73 27.66 13.74 5.68
C ALA A 73 27.85 13.32 7.15
N SER A 74 27.25 14.04 8.10
CA SER A 74 27.26 13.72 9.52
C SER A 74 26.37 12.53 9.92
N GLY A 75 25.51 12.03 9.03
CA GLY A 75 25.00 10.65 8.91
C GLY A 75 24.41 9.88 10.11
N GLY A 76 24.38 10.44 11.34
CA GLY A 76 24.28 9.62 12.55
C GLY A 76 23.04 9.77 13.42
N SER A 77 22.27 10.86 13.28
CA SER A 77 21.18 11.16 14.25
C SER A 77 19.86 11.57 13.61
N LEU A 78 19.73 11.46 12.29
CA LEU A 78 18.52 11.85 11.56
C LEU A 78 17.68 10.62 11.20
N PRO A 79 16.35 10.67 11.40
CA PRO A 79 15.44 9.61 10.96
C PRO A 79 15.63 9.29 9.47
N GLY A 80 15.63 8.01 9.11
CA GLY A 80 15.88 7.54 7.73
C GLY A 80 17.32 7.62 7.23
N CYS A 81 18.22 8.38 7.86
CA CYS A 81 19.61 8.50 7.45
C CYS A 81 20.50 7.47 8.13
N LYS A 82 20.89 6.42 7.40
CA LYS A 82 21.80 5.37 7.89
C LYS A 82 23.21 5.52 7.31
N GLY A 83 23.99 6.43 7.88
CA GLY A 83 25.45 6.37 7.87
C GLY A 83 26.20 7.02 6.70
N ARG A 84 25.67 7.07 5.46
CA ARG A 84 26.36 7.75 4.34
C ARG A 84 25.65 9.06 3.96
N GLY A 85 26.40 10.16 3.96
CA GLY A 85 25.94 11.43 3.39
C GLY A 85 25.73 11.36 1.89
N GLY A 86 24.87 12.23 1.38
CA GLY A 86 24.51 12.30 -0.04
C GLY A 86 23.57 11.19 -0.50
N GLN A 87 23.08 10.35 0.41
CA GLN A 87 22.05 9.36 0.10
C GLN A 87 20.66 9.92 0.38
N VAL A 88 19.66 9.44 -0.36
CA VAL A 88 18.26 9.66 0.02
C VAL A 88 17.99 8.93 1.34
N PRO A 89 17.25 9.56 2.29
CA PRO A 89 16.79 8.88 3.49
C PRO A 89 16.02 7.61 3.13
N GLN A 90 16.30 6.55 3.87
CA GLN A 90 15.50 5.34 3.81
C GLN A 90 14.13 5.63 4.41
N ALA A 91 13.09 5.05 3.81
CA ALA A 91 11.78 5.11 4.41
C ALA A 91 11.82 4.52 5.85
N GLU A 92 10.97 5.02 6.74
CA GLU A 92 10.77 4.50 8.09
C GLU A 92 9.35 3.91 8.23
N GLY A 93 9.25 2.72 8.83
CA GLY A 93 7.98 2.05 9.15
C GLY A 93 8.22 0.64 9.71
N ASP A 94 7.33 -0.31 9.45
CA ASP A 94 7.41 -1.65 10.03
C ASP A 94 8.65 -2.42 9.53
N LYS A 95 9.53 -2.78 10.48
CA LYS A 95 10.85 -3.40 10.25
C LYS A 95 10.77 -4.93 10.18
N THR A 96 9.60 -5.53 10.41
CA THR A 96 9.41 -6.98 10.51
C THR A 96 9.70 -7.74 9.21
N HIS A 97 9.82 -7.04 8.07
CA HIS A 97 10.08 -7.66 6.76
C HIS A 97 11.09 -6.88 5.86
N ALA A 98 11.91 -6.00 6.43
CA ALA A 98 12.82 -5.12 5.67
C ALA A 98 14.02 -5.86 5.04
N ALA A 99 14.03 -5.96 3.71
CA ALA A 99 15.25 -6.17 2.94
C ALA A 99 15.87 -4.81 2.59
N ALA A 100 17.15 -4.62 2.94
CA ALA A 100 18.04 -3.54 2.50
C ALA A 100 17.37 -2.19 2.13
N GLY A 101 16.91 -1.44 3.13
CA GLY A 101 16.63 0.00 2.98
C GLY A 101 15.22 0.41 2.55
N ASN A 102 14.34 -0.57 2.27
CA ASN A 102 12.92 -0.32 2.04
C ASN A 102 12.09 -0.80 3.22
N VAL A 103 10.99 -0.09 3.49
CA VAL A 103 10.04 -0.43 4.56
C VAL A 103 8.92 -1.26 3.98
N HIS A 104 8.40 -2.23 4.73
CA HIS A 104 7.28 -3.02 4.26
C HIS A 104 6.10 -2.97 5.24
N THR A 105 4.88 -2.93 4.70
CA THR A 105 3.63 -3.07 5.47
C THR A 105 3.17 -4.53 5.56
N GLY A 106 4.05 -5.47 5.18
CA GLY A 106 3.74 -6.87 4.90
C GLY A 106 3.13 -7.11 3.50
N PHE A 107 2.42 -6.13 2.93
CA PHE A 107 1.81 -6.22 1.59
C PHE A 107 2.43 -5.25 0.58
N TYR A 108 2.91 -4.11 1.05
CA TYR A 108 3.57 -3.09 0.22
C TYR A 108 5.00 -2.90 0.67
N GLU A 109 5.88 -2.59 -0.27
CA GLU A 109 7.22 -2.05 -0.09
C GLU A 109 7.17 -0.55 -0.38
N ILE A 110 7.69 0.24 0.53
CA ILE A 110 7.69 1.70 0.48
C ILE A 110 9.13 2.17 0.34
N GLY A 111 9.34 3.05 -0.64
CA GLY A 111 10.63 3.63 -0.95
C GLY A 111 10.51 5.14 -1.18
N ILE A 112 11.65 5.81 -1.04
CA ILE A 112 11.81 7.24 -1.33
C ILE A 112 12.84 7.35 -2.44
N GLN A 113 12.54 8.17 -3.46
CA GLN A 113 13.44 8.41 -4.58
C GLN A 113 13.48 9.90 -4.91
N THR A 114 14.65 10.39 -5.30
CA THR A 114 14.84 11.75 -5.81
C THR A 114 15.20 11.69 -7.29
N PRO A 115 14.77 12.66 -8.13
CA PRO A 115 15.09 12.71 -9.56
C PRO A 115 16.60 12.66 -9.86
N SER A 116 17.42 13.19 -8.95
CA SER A 116 18.86 13.03 -8.97
C SER A 116 19.39 13.00 -7.54
N PRO A 117 20.21 12.00 -7.14
CA PRO A 117 20.79 11.96 -5.79
C PRO A 117 21.72 13.15 -5.48
N ASN A 118 22.18 13.90 -6.49
CA ASN A 118 23.25 14.89 -6.34
C ASN A 118 23.09 16.19 -7.16
N ARG A 119 22.00 16.40 -7.93
CA ARG A 119 21.86 17.58 -8.82
C ARG A 119 20.52 18.33 -8.74
N GLY A 120 19.67 18.04 -7.78
CA GLY A 120 18.41 18.75 -7.62
C GLY A 120 17.67 18.26 -6.38
N ASN A 121 17.79 19.04 -5.31
CA ASN A 121 17.16 18.75 -4.02
C ASN A 121 15.79 19.45 -3.92
N ASP A 122 15.10 19.64 -5.05
CA ASP A 122 13.86 20.44 -5.06
C ASP A 122 12.61 19.58 -4.96
N SER A 123 12.73 18.27 -5.25
CA SER A 123 11.61 17.34 -5.15
C SER A 123 12.03 15.91 -4.84
N TYR A 124 11.10 15.18 -4.23
CA TYR A 124 11.19 13.76 -3.96
C TYR A 124 9.87 13.07 -4.27
N TRP A 125 9.97 11.77 -4.49
CA TRP A 125 8.85 10.86 -4.69
C TRP A 125 8.83 9.87 -3.54
N VAL A 126 7.66 9.61 -2.99
CA VAL A 126 7.45 8.43 -2.13
C VAL A 126 6.57 7.49 -2.93
N TYR A 127 6.96 6.23 -3.03
CA TYR A 127 6.18 5.23 -3.75
C TYR A 127 5.94 4.01 -2.87
N ALA A 128 4.80 3.35 -3.09
CA ALA A 128 4.50 2.05 -2.53
C ALA A 128 4.22 1.06 -3.67
N LYS A 129 4.99 -0.02 -3.73
CA LYS A 129 4.78 -1.12 -4.68
C LYS A 129 4.35 -2.39 -3.93
N PRO A 130 3.46 -3.22 -4.48
CA PRO A 130 3.12 -4.50 -3.86
C PRO A 130 4.36 -5.37 -3.63
N ASN A 131 4.49 -5.95 -2.44
CA ASN A 131 5.56 -6.88 -2.11
C ASN A 131 5.06 -8.33 -2.23
N ASN A 132 5.22 -8.90 -3.43
CA ASN A 132 4.86 -10.31 -3.68
C ASN A 132 5.86 -11.29 -3.04
N ASN A 133 7.07 -10.81 -2.68
CA ASN A 133 8.11 -11.64 -2.09
C ASN A 133 7.85 -11.94 -0.60
N ALA A 134 7.22 -11.02 0.14
CA ALA A 134 6.90 -11.21 1.56
C ALA A 134 5.67 -12.10 1.80
N LYS A 135 4.70 -12.15 0.87
CA LYS A 135 3.52 -13.02 0.96
C LYS A 135 3.15 -13.58 -0.42
N ARG A 136 3.64 -14.80 -0.72
CA ARG A 136 3.28 -15.54 -1.94
C ARG A 136 1.75 -15.58 -2.08
N GLY A 137 1.22 -14.98 -3.16
CA GLY A 137 -0.21 -15.00 -3.50
C GLY A 137 -1.06 -13.86 -2.92
N ALA A 138 -0.47 -12.80 -2.34
CA ALA A 138 -1.25 -11.65 -1.86
C ALA A 138 -1.88 -10.81 -2.98
N PHE A 139 -1.28 -10.85 -4.18
CA PHE A 139 -1.74 -10.20 -5.41
C PHE A 139 -1.50 -11.16 -6.59
N SER A 140 -2.48 -11.31 -7.47
CA SER A 140 -2.38 -12.04 -8.75
C SER A 140 -1.70 -11.19 -9.81
N ASP A 141 -1.00 -11.80 -10.77
CA ASP A 141 -0.35 -11.10 -11.90
C ASP A 141 -1.34 -10.22 -12.69
N ASN A 142 -2.61 -10.62 -12.77
CA ASN A 142 -3.66 -9.80 -13.39
C ASN A 142 -3.98 -8.54 -12.56
N GLU A 143 -3.92 -8.62 -11.23
CA GLU A 143 -4.12 -7.47 -10.35
C GLU A 143 -2.94 -6.49 -10.43
N LEU A 144 -1.72 -7.00 -10.50
CA LEU A 144 -0.50 -6.18 -10.63
C LEU A 144 -0.47 -5.36 -11.92
N ASN A 145 -1.00 -5.90 -13.02
CA ASN A 145 -0.98 -5.23 -14.32
C ASN A 145 -2.20 -4.36 -14.59
N ASN A 146 -3.40 -4.77 -14.13
CA ASN A 146 -4.65 -4.12 -14.53
C ASN A 146 -5.34 -3.30 -13.43
N GLN A 147 -4.82 -3.28 -12.20
CA GLN A 147 -5.41 -2.49 -11.11
C GLN A 147 -4.47 -1.40 -10.63
N GLU A 148 -5.04 -0.28 -10.19
CA GLU A 148 -4.31 0.86 -9.65
C GLU A 148 -3.91 0.62 -8.18
N ILE A 149 -3.03 -0.34 -7.96
CA ILE A 149 -2.62 -0.78 -6.62
C ILE A 149 -1.29 -0.19 -6.18
N TYR A 150 -0.53 0.43 -7.07
CA TYR A 150 0.70 1.14 -6.74
C TYR A 150 0.36 2.54 -6.24
N LEU A 151 1.08 3.05 -5.26
CA LEU A 151 0.84 4.39 -4.72
C LEU A 151 2.05 5.27 -5.03
N LEU A 152 1.78 6.52 -5.38
CA LEU A 152 2.78 7.53 -5.64
C LEU A 152 2.40 8.82 -4.93
N TYR A 153 3.39 9.44 -4.29
CA TYR A 153 3.30 10.79 -3.76
C TYR A 153 4.42 11.63 -4.36
N PHE A 154 4.07 12.81 -4.84
CA PHE A 154 5.04 13.77 -5.36
C PHE A 154 5.09 15.02 -4.48
N SER A 155 6.29 15.37 -4.01
CA SER A 155 6.46 16.53 -3.13
C SER A 155 6.26 17.88 -3.84
N GLY A 156 6.41 17.93 -5.17
CA GLY A 156 6.25 19.18 -5.93
C GLY A 156 4.78 19.61 -6.06
N THR A 157 3.85 18.66 -6.10
CA THR A 157 2.40 18.93 -6.16
C THR A 157 1.68 18.67 -4.84
N GLY A 158 2.30 17.90 -3.93
CA GLY A 158 1.66 17.49 -2.66
C GLY A 158 0.51 16.50 -2.87
N THR A 159 0.46 15.81 -4.01
CA THR A 159 -0.67 14.95 -4.38
C THR A 159 -0.33 13.47 -4.22
N PHE A 160 -1.32 12.69 -3.75
CA PHE A 160 -1.30 11.24 -3.80
C PHE A 160 -2.02 10.76 -5.07
N SER A 161 -1.41 9.80 -5.75
CA SER A 161 -1.96 9.15 -6.93
C SER A 161 -1.88 7.64 -6.78
N LYS A 162 -2.90 6.94 -7.25
CA LYS A 162 -2.92 5.48 -7.45
C LYS A 162 -2.44 5.20 -8.85
N CYS A 163 -1.65 4.16 -9.05
CA CYS A 163 -1.05 3.83 -10.32
C CYS A 163 -1.13 2.32 -10.61
N THR A 164 -1.16 1.96 -11.89
CA THR A 164 -0.79 0.61 -12.33
C THR A 164 0.73 0.46 -12.35
N GLN A 165 1.23 -0.76 -12.56
CA GLN A 165 2.67 -1.02 -12.65
C GLN A 165 3.34 -0.17 -13.75
N ALA A 166 2.74 -0.15 -14.94
CA ALA A 166 3.25 0.63 -16.07
C ALA A 166 3.22 2.14 -15.79
N GLY A 167 2.23 2.62 -15.02
CA GLY A 167 2.12 4.02 -14.62
C GLY A 167 3.20 4.45 -13.65
N LEU A 168 3.48 3.61 -12.65
CA LEU A 168 4.58 3.88 -11.72
C LEU A 168 5.93 3.85 -12.45
N ASP A 169 6.16 2.87 -13.33
CA ASP A 169 7.39 2.77 -14.11
C ASP A 169 7.59 3.97 -15.05
N ALA A 170 6.50 4.52 -15.60
CA ALA A 170 6.54 5.75 -16.38
C ALA A 170 6.85 6.98 -15.49
N ALA A 171 6.21 7.07 -14.33
CA ALA A 171 6.39 8.19 -13.40
C ALA A 171 7.79 8.24 -12.75
N MET A 172 8.43 7.08 -12.56
CA MET A 172 9.77 6.99 -11.96
C MET A 172 10.92 7.25 -12.95
N LYS A 173 10.66 7.36 -14.26
CA LYS A 173 11.71 7.68 -15.26
C LYS A 173 12.18 9.14 -15.10
N PRO A 174 13.49 9.42 -15.28
CA PRO A 174 14.04 10.76 -15.11
C PRO A 174 13.45 11.75 -16.13
N LEU A 175 13.27 13.00 -15.67
CA LEU A 175 12.55 14.16 -16.24
C LEU A 175 12.80 14.52 -17.73
N ASN A 176 13.69 13.84 -18.45
CA ASN A 176 13.85 14.01 -19.91
C ASN A 176 12.74 13.31 -20.71
N ALA A 177 11.93 12.47 -20.07
CA ALA A 177 10.69 11.92 -20.60
C ALA A 177 9.50 12.57 -19.88
N ALA A 178 9.45 13.90 -19.91
CA ALA A 178 8.35 14.68 -19.32
C ALA A 178 7.02 14.29 -19.94
N ASN A 179 6.32 13.39 -19.28
CA ASN A 179 4.88 13.30 -19.36
C ASN A 179 4.34 13.18 -17.93
N ALA A 180 4.28 14.34 -17.26
CA ALA A 180 3.35 14.61 -16.16
C ALA A 180 1.87 14.30 -16.55
N ASN A 181 1.62 14.00 -17.83
CA ASN A 181 0.36 13.59 -18.42
C ASN A 181 0.50 12.32 -19.30
N ALA A 182 1.29 11.32 -18.89
CA ALA A 182 1.24 9.99 -19.51
C ALA A 182 -0.12 9.34 -19.20
N GLU A 183 -1.17 9.65 -19.95
CA GLU A 183 -2.51 9.06 -19.77
C GLU A 183 -2.47 7.52 -19.84
N PRO A 184 -3.36 6.77 -19.13
CA PRO A 184 -4.07 7.02 -17.88
C PRO A 184 -3.65 5.94 -16.87
N ALA A 185 -2.37 5.87 -16.54
CA ALA A 185 -1.88 4.79 -15.69
C ALA A 185 -1.81 5.18 -14.21
N CYS A 186 -2.05 6.47 -13.89
CA CYS A 186 -2.20 6.95 -12.53
C CYS A 186 -3.43 7.86 -12.38
N SER A 187 -4.30 7.58 -11.43
CA SER A 187 -5.44 8.41 -11.04
C SER A 187 -5.17 9.12 -9.70
N PRO A 188 -5.71 10.32 -9.46
CA PRO A 188 -5.67 10.93 -8.15
C PRO A 188 -6.37 10.03 -7.10
N TRP A 189 -5.86 10.07 -5.87
CA TRP A 189 -6.36 9.25 -4.76
C TRP A 189 -7.84 9.49 -4.46
#